data_AF-A0AAW1IZH0-F1
#
_entry.id   AF-A0AAW1IZH0-F1
#
_cell.length_a   1.000
_cell.length_b   1.000
_cell.length_c   1.000
_cell.angle_alpha   90.00
_cell.angle_beta   90.00
_cell.angle_gamma   90.00
#
_symmetry.space_group_name_H-M   'P 1'
#
loop_
_entity.id
_entity.type
_entity.pdbx_description
1 polymer ?
#
loop_
_entity_poly.entity_id
_entity_poly.type
_entity_poly.pdbx_seq_one_letter_code
_entity_poly.pdbx_strand_id
1 'polypeptide(L)'
;MTNQVPITELIEQKELKWYGHVQRMSADALTRRVGGSKVDSKRRVGRSGKTMDQRVEELALKRGKLVNGLRTMTQDRRMWRTCRLHISRRRKA
;
A
#
# COMPACT_ATOMS: atom_id res chain seq x y z
N MET A 1 21.91 -6.04 -21.83
CA MET A 1 21.71 -6.59 -20.46
C MET A 1 20.33 -6.18 -19.96
N THR A 2 19.41 -7.12 -19.75
CA THR A 2 18.06 -6.79 -19.27
C THR A 2 18.12 -6.50 -17.77
N ASN A 3 17.78 -5.28 -17.37
CA ASN A 3 17.60 -4.91 -15.97
C ASN A 3 16.33 -5.63 -15.44
N GLN A 4 16.49 -6.86 -14.96
CA GLN A 4 15.39 -7.63 -14.39
C GLN A 4 14.98 -7.04 -13.04
N VAL A 5 13.74 -6.56 -12.93
CA VAL A 5 13.16 -6.10 -11.67
C VAL A 5 12.64 -7.32 -10.90
N PRO A 6 12.95 -7.47 -9.61
CA PRO A 6 12.42 -8.56 -8.81
C PRO A 6 10.89 -8.59 -8.81
N ILE A 7 10.28 -9.77 -8.93
CA ILE A 7 8.81 -9.90 -8.96
C ILE A 7 8.13 -9.34 -7.71
N THR A 8 8.81 -9.40 -6.56
CA THR A 8 8.37 -8.81 -5.30
C THR A 8 8.17 -7.30 -5.42
N GLU A 9 9.06 -6.60 -6.11
CA GLU A 9 8.95 -5.15 -6.33
C GLU A 9 7.75 -4.81 -7.22
N LEU A 10 7.45 -5.65 -8.22
CA LEU A 10 6.25 -5.49 -9.05
C LEU A 10 4.96 -5.70 -8.24
N ILE A 11 4.95 -6.67 -7.32
CA ILE A 11 3.83 -6.91 -6.42
C ILE A 11 3.64 -5.72 -5.48
N GLU A 12 4.71 -5.25 -4.82
CA GLU A 12 4.70 -4.07 -3.95
C GLU A 12 4.15 -2.83 -4.71
N GLN A 13 4.57 -2.62 -5.96
CA GLN A 13 4.07 -1.53 -6.81
C GLN A 13 2.57 -1.62 -7.09
N LYS A 14 2.07 -2.82 -7.38
CA LYS A 14 0.64 -3.06 -7.65
C LYS A 14 -0.19 -2.85 -6.39
N GLU A 15 0.28 -3.32 -5.24
CA GLU A 15 -0.36 -3.13 -3.94
C GLU A 15 -0.49 -1.63 -3.59
N LEU A 16 0.57 -0.85 -3.76
CA LEU A 16 0.54 0.60 -3.52
C LEU A 16 -0.37 1.33 -4.53
N LYS A 17 -0.39 0.90 -5.80
CA LYS A 17 -1.29 1.48 -6.80
C LYS A 17 -2.75 1.24 -6.42
N TRP A 18 -3.08 0.02 -6.03
CA TRP A 18 -4.42 -0.36 -5.56
C TRP A 18 -4.81 0.40 -4.29
N TYR A 19 -3.91 0.46 -3.31
CA TYR A 19 -4.15 1.18 -2.06
C TYR A 19 -4.58 2.63 -2.29
N GLY A 20 -3.79 3.39 -3.04
CA GLY A 20 -4.15 4.78 -3.31
C GLY A 20 -5.42 4.92 -4.16
N HIS A 21 -5.75 3.95 -5.01
CA HIS A 21 -7.02 3.95 -5.74
C HIS A 21 -8.20 3.80 -4.78
N VAL A 22 -8.17 2.80 -3.89
CA VAL A 22 -9.21 2.58 -2.87
C VAL A 22 -9.32 3.79 -1.92
N GLN A 23 -8.19 4.39 -1.53
CA GLN A 23 -8.20 5.55 -0.65
C GLN A 23 -8.78 6.83 -1.30
N ARG A 24 -8.92 6.88 -2.63
CA ARG A 24 -9.58 7.99 -3.35
C ARG A 24 -11.01 7.68 -3.76
N MET A 25 -11.48 6.46 -3.55
CA MET A 25 -12.90 6.15 -3.74
C MET A 25 -13.73 6.89 -2.68
N SER A 26 -15.00 7.18 -3.02
CA SER A 26 -15.97 7.74 -2.07
C SER A 26 -16.08 6.85 -0.83
N ALA A 27 -16.45 7.46 0.31
CA ALA A 27 -16.61 6.72 1.56
C ALA A 27 -17.71 5.64 1.44
N ASP A 28 -18.73 5.90 0.64
CA ASP A 28 -19.86 4.99 0.39
C ASP A 28 -19.49 3.82 -0.54
N ALA A 29 -18.37 3.91 -1.26
CA ALA A 29 -17.92 2.82 -2.12
C ALA A 29 -17.65 1.57 -1.27
N LEU A 30 -18.30 0.46 -1.61
CA LEU A 30 -18.20 -0.80 -0.88
C LEU A 30 -16.74 -1.23 -0.65
N THR A 31 -15.89 -1.09 -1.66
CA THR A 31 -14.45 -1.41 -1.57
C THR A 31 -13.74 -0.56 -0.52
N ARG A 32 -14.06 0.73 -0.40
CA ARG A 32 -13.48 1.62 0.62
C ARG A 32 -14.00 1.25 2.00
N ARG A 33 -15.31 1.02 2.13
CA ARG A 33 -15.94 0.63 3.40
C ARG A 33 -15.36 -0.68 3.92
N VAL A 34 -15.39 -1.75 3.12
CA VAL A 34 -14.86 -3.07 3.48
C VAL A 34 -13.35 -3.02 3.73
N GLY A 35 -12.60 -2.27 2.92
CA GLY A 35 -11.16 -2.12 3.10
C GLY A 35 -10.76 -1.42 4.41
N GLY A 36 -11.62 -0.53 4.93
CA GLY A 36 -11.43 0.13 6.22
C GLY A 36 -12.01 -0.62 7.42
N SER A 37 -12.83 -1.65 7.20
CA SER A 37 -13.42 -2.43 8.28
C SER A 37 -12.34 -3.19 9.06
N LYS A 38 -12.35 -3.00 10.38
CA LYS A 38 -11.57 -3.84 11.29
C LYS A 38 -12.28 -5.19 11.41
N VAL A 39 -11.49 -6.26 11.49
CA VAL A 39 -12.01 -7.61 11.77
C VAL A 39 -11.79 -7.85 13.25
N ASP A 40 -12.88 -8.00 14.00
CA ASP A 40 -12.83 -8.18 15.46
C ASP A 40 -12.35 -9.58 15.87
N SER A 41 -12.41 -10.55 14.94
CA SER A 41 -12.02 -11.93 15.17
C SER A 41 -10.65 -12.27 14.58
N LYS A 42 -9.98 -13.25 15.20
CA LYS A 42 -8.75 -13.83 14.66
C LYS A 42 -9.03 -14.43 13.29
N ARG A 43 -8.26 -14.03 12.27
CA ARG A 43 -8.37 -14.58 10.92
C ARG A 43 -8.00 -16.06 10.91
N ARG A 44 -8.75 -16.85 10.13
CA ARG A 44 -8.48 -18.29 9.93
C ARG A 44 -7.14 -18.51 9.22
N VAL A 45 -6.56 -19.69 9.45
CA VAL A 45 -5.36 -20.18 8.76
C VAL A 45 -5.56 -20.11 7.24
N GLY A 46 -4.51 -19.71 6.52
CA GLY A 46 -4.52 -19.51 5.06
C GLY A 46 -4.92 -18.11 4.60
N ARG A 47 -5.61 -17.31 5.43
CA ARG A 47 -5.81 -15.88 5.16
C ARG A 47 -4.68 -15.06 5.79
N SER A 48 -4.19 -14.07 5.05
CA SER A 48 -3.21 -13.12 5.60
C SER A 48 -3.76 -12.52 6.90
N GLY A 49 -3.00 -12.62 7.99
CA GLY A 49 -3.32 -11.96 9.26
C GLY A 49 -3.27 -10.43 9.16
N LYS A 50 -2.55 -9.89 8.17
CA LYS A 50 -2.31 -8.47 7.99
C LYS A 50 -3.38 -7.81 7.13
N THR A 51 -3.80 -6.60 7.49
CA THR A 51 -4.64 -5.75 6.65
C THR A 51 -3.83 -5.09 5.52
N MET A 52 -4.51 -4.55 4.52
CA MET A 52 -3.85 -3.78 3.46
C MET A 52 -3.17 -2.51 4.02
N ASP A 53 -3.77 -1.87 5.01
CA ASP A 53 -3.14 -0.73 5.71
C ASP A 53 -1.82 -1.17 6.34
N GLN A 54 -1.84 -2.20 7.19
CA GLN A 54 -0.63 -2.71 7.85
C GLN A 54 0.46 -3.08 6.85
N ARG A 55 0.08 -3.68 5.72
CA ARG A 55 1.03 -4.05 4.68
C ARG A 55 1.66 -2.83 4.01
N VAL A 56 0.88 -1.78 3.72
CA VAL A 56 1.40 -0.52 3.15
C VAL A 56 2.26 0.23 4.17
N GLU A 57 1.91 0.18 5.44
CA GLU A 57 2.71 0.76 6.53
C GLU A 57 4.07 0.07 6.65
N GLU A 58 4.10 -1.26 6.65
CA GLU A 58 5.35 -2.05 6.64
C GLU A 58 6.21 -1.72 5.41
N LEU A 59 5.60 -1.60 4.23
CA LEU A 59 6.30 -1.21 3.01
C LEU A 59 6.88 0.21 3.11
N ALA A 60 6.14 1.15 3.70
CA ALA A 60 6.64 2.51 3.91
C ALA A 60 7.80 2.55 4.92
N LEU A 61 7.68 1.83 6.03
CA LEU A 61 8.71 1.72 7.07
C LEU A 61 10.01 1.11 6.53
N LYS A 62 9.90 0.01 5.78
CA LYS A 62 11.03 -0.65 5.09
C LYS A 62 11.80 0.31 4.17
N ARG A 63 11.19 1.42 3.78
CA ARG A 63 11.73 2.41 2.84
C ARG A 63 11.99 3.76 3.50
N GLY A 64 11.94 3.83 4.83
CA GLY A 64 12.23 5.03 5.62
C GLY A 64 11.21 6.15 5.44
N LYS A 65 9.95 5.82 5.14
CA LYS A 65 8.86 6.81 5.08
C LYS A 65 8.04 6.74 6.36
N LEU A 66 7.73 7.92 6.90
CA LEU A 66 6.82 8.05 8.04
C LEU A 66 5.43 7.55 7.63
N VAL A 67 4.88 6.68 8.46
CA VAL A 67 3.54 6.10 8.28
C VAL A 67 2.44 7.14 8.50
N ASN A 68 2.68 8.06 9.44
CA ASN A 68 1.76 9.14 9.77
C ASN A 68 1.55 10.04 8.55
N GLY A 69 0.34 9.98 7.99
CA GLY A 69 -0.05 10.78 6.82
C GLY A 69 -0.10 10.02 5.49
N LEU A 70 0.25 8.72 5.41
CA LEU A 70 0.12 7.95 4.17
C LEU A 70 -1.30 8.04 3.58
N ARG A 71 -2.33 7.90 4.43
CA ARG A 71 -3.73 8.05 4.02
C ARG A 71 -4.02 9.45 3.47
N THR A 72 -3.57 10.50 4.15
CA THR A 72 -3.71 11.88 3.67
C THR A 72 -2.99 12.07 2.33
N MET A 73 -1.79 11.50 2.21
CA MET A 73 -0.99 11.60 0.98
C MET A 73 -1.62 10.92 -0.22
N THR A 74 -2.43 9.88 0.00
CA THR A 74 -3.12 9.20 -1.11
C THR A 74 -4.20 10.05 -1.78
N GLN A 75 -4.72 11.07 -1.09
CA GLN A 75 -5.76 11.96 -1.64
C GLN A 75 -5.22 12.78 -2.82
N ASP A 76 -4.01 13.33 -2.67
CA ASP A 76 -3.32 13.96 -3.78
C ASP A 76 -2.72 12.89 -4.72
N ARG A 77 -3.27 12.81 -5.92
CA ARG A 77 -2.85 11.85 -6.95
C ARG A 77 -1.39 12.06 -7.41
N ARG A 78 -0.92 13.30 -7.50
CA ARG A 78 0.46 13.62 -7.91
C ARG A 78 1.41 13.24 -6.79
N MET A 79 1.12 13.68 -5.57
CA MET A 79 1.93 13.34 -4.40
C MET A 79 1.98 11.83 -4.17
N TRP A 80 0.86 11.11 -4.33
CA TRP A 80 0.83 9.66 -4.23
C TRP A 80 1.67 8.96 -5.30
N ARG A 81 1.63 9.45 -6.55
CA ARG A 81 2.45 8.88 -7.63
C ARG A 81 3.94 9.02 -7.31
N THR A 82 4.36 10.18 -6.81
CA THR A 82 5.74 10.39 -6.39
C THR A 82 6.09 9.51 -5.20
N CYS A 83 5.24 9.47 -4.16
CA CYS A 83 5.47 8.69 -2.95
C CYS A 83 5.59 7.19 -3.25
N ARG A 84 4.64 6.61 -4.00
CA ARG A 84 4.67 5.17 -4.33
C ARG A 84 5.89 4.77 -5.16
N LEU A 85 6.38 5.65 -6.05
CA LEU A 85 7.59 5.39 -6.84
C LEU A 85 8.84 5.35 -5.97
N HIS A 86 8.89 6.20 -4.94
CA HIS A 86 9.98 6.20 -3.96
C HIS A 86 9.88 5.01 -2.99
N ILE A 87 8.67 4.57 -2.61
CA ILE A 87 8.47 3.36 -1.80
C ILE A 87 8.83 2.10 -2.60
N SER A 88 8.47 2.06 -3.90
CA SER A 88 8.73 0.86 -4.71
C SER A 88 10.20 0.69 -5.08
N ARG A 89 10.94 1.78 -5.30
CA ARG A 89 12.34 1.67 -5.75
C ARG A 89 13.24 1.25 -4.59
N ARG A 90 13.93 0.11 -4.74
CA ARG A 90 15.10 -0.19 -3.90
C ARG A 90 16.14 0.90 -4.07
N ARG A 91 16.68 1.42 -2.95
CA ARG A 91 18.02 2.02 -3.00
C ARG A 91 18.98 0.89 -3.38
N LYS A 92 19.73 1.05 -4.47
CA LYS A 92 20.93 0.24 -4.67
C LYS A 92 21.88 0.59 -3.53
N ALA A 93 22.37 -0.44 -2.84
CA ALA A 93 23.50 -0.30 -1.93
C ALA A 93 24.75 0.04 -2.73
#